data_AF-A0A958YAM8-F1
#
_entry.id   AF-A0A958YAM8-F1
#
_cell.length_a   1.000
_cell.length_b   1.000
_cell.length_c   1.000
_cell.angle_alpha   90.00
_cell.angle_beta   90.00
_cell.angle_gamma   90.00
#
_symmetry.space_group_name_H-M   'P 1'
#
loop_
_entity.id
_entity.type
_entity.pdbx_description
1 polymer ?
#
loop_
_entity_poly.entity_id
_entity_poly.type
_entity_poly.pdbx_seq_one_letter_code
_entity_poly.pdbx_strand_id
1 'polypeptide(L)' 'MKYFYKYVVALSLIPAMVSCKFDKKEIAISNDVSAKSHWTDEQLLDTIQYQTFEYFWEGAEPNSGMARERLHMD' A
#
# COMPACT_ATOMS: atom_id res chain seq x y z
N MET A 1 -18.14 14.17 41.19
CA MET A 1 -16.66 14.27 41.20
C MET A 1 -15.95 13.19 40.37
N LYS A 2 -16.24 11.89 40.52
CA LYS A 2 -15.56 10.81 39.76
C LYS A 2 -15.79 10.84 38.24
N TYR A 3 -16.97 11.29 37.79
CA TYR A 3 -17.32 11.39 36.36
C TYR A 3 -16.73 12.64 35.70
N PHE A 4 -16.49 13.71 36.46
CA PHE A 4 -15.93 14.96 35.95
C PHE A 4 -14.51 14.76 35.42
N TYR A 5 -13.67 14.03 36.17
CA TYR A 5 -12.32 13.66 35.73
C TYR A 5 -12.33 12.74 34.49
N LYS A 6 -13.33 11.85 34.36
CA LYS A 6 -13.48 11.01 33.15
C LYS A 6 -13.81 11.83 31.90
N TYR A 7 -14.65 12.87 32.04
CA TYR A 7 -14.96 13.78 30.92
C TYR A 7 -13.80 14.70 30.57
N VAL A 8 -13.01 15.15 31.56
CA VAL A 8 -11.80 15.96 31.32
C VAL A 8 -10.70 15.13 30.61
N VAL A 9 -10.52 13.86 31.01
CA VAL A 9 -9.56 12.93 30.35
C VAL A 9 -10.04 12.53 28.94
N ALA A 10 -11.35 12.40 28.71
CA ALA A 10 -11.90 12.10 27.39
C ALA A 10 -11.80 13.30 26.42
N LEU A 11 -11.96 14.53 26.92
CA LEU A 11 -11.87 15.77 26.11
C LEU A 11 -10.43 16.07 25.67
N SER A 12 -9.41 15.69 26.46
CA SER A 12 -8.00 15.86 26.10
C SER A 12 -7.46 14.87 25.06
N LEU A 13 -8.17 13.77 24.79
CA LEU A 13 -7.73 12.72 23.86
C LEU A 13 -8.15 12.96 22.40
N ILE A 14 -8.89 14.03 22.11
CA ILE A 14 -9.58 14.21 20.82
C ILE A 14 -8.84 15.11 19.80
N PRO A 15 -7.94 16.06 20.14
CA PRO A 15 -7.27 16.85 19.12
C PRO A 15 -5.83 16.37 18.86
N ALA A 16 -5.66 15.19 18.27
CA ALA A 16 -4.36 14.75 17.73
C ALA A 16 -4.43 14.23 16.28
N MET A 17 -5.57 14.40 15.59
CA MET A 17 -5.75 13.95 14.20
C MET A 17 -6.38 15.05 13.33
N VAL A 18 -5.93 16.30 13.44
CA VAL A 18 -6.14 17.31 12.39
C VAL A 18 -4.85 18.10 12.20
N SER A 19 -3.82 17.44 11.69
CA SER A 19 -2.64 18.13 11.17
C SER A 19 -2.06 17.36 9.99
N CYS A 20 -2.72 17.50 8.84
CA CYS A 20 -2.10 17.49 7.52
C CYS A 20 -3.10 18.06 6.51
N LYS A 21 -2.86 19.29 6.04
CA LYS A 21 -3.35 19.72 4.73
C LYS A 21 -2.24 19.41 3.74
N PHE A 22 -2.41 18.35 2.96
CA PHE A 22 -1.57 18.08 1.80
C PHE A 22 -2.13 18.89 0.63
N ASP A 23 -1.47 19.99 0.28
CA ASP A 23 -1.72 20.66 -1.00
C ASP A 23 -1.20 19.74 -2.11
N LYS A 24 -2.13 19.09 -2.84
CA LYS A 24 -1.79 18.37 -4.07
C LYS A 24 -1.35 19.38 -5.12
N LYS A 25 -0.03 19.56 -5.28
CA LYS A 25 0.54 20.17 -6.48
C LYS A 25 0.42 19.15 -7.62
N GLU A 26 -0.60 19.30 -8.46
CA GLU A 26 -0.67 18.58 -9.73
C GLU A 26 0.55 18.96 -10.57
N ILE A 27 1.47 18.02 -10.71
CA ILE A 27 2.46 18.04 -11.78
C ILE A 27 1.69 17.58 -13.02
N ALA A 28 1.39 18.52 -13.92
CA ALA A 28 0.88 18.19 -15.24
C ALA A 28 1.99 17.45 -16.01
N ILE A 29 2.08 16.14 -15.80
CA ILE A 29 2.84 15.25 -16.69
C ILE A 29 2.00 15.14 -17.94
N SER A 30 2.42 15.84 -19.00
CA SER A 30 1.95 15.62 -20.35
C SER A 30 2.30 14.18 -20.73
N ASN A 31 1.34 13.27 -20.54
CA ASN A 31 1.44 11.88 -20.94
C ASN A 31 1.37 11.78 -22.47
N ASP A 32 2.46 12.16 -23.13
CA ASP A 32 2.77 11.72 -24.48
C ASP A 32 3.75 10.53 -24.37
N VAL A 33 3.25 9.42 -23.83
CA VAL A 33 3.83 8.09 -24.08
C VAL A 33 2.77 7.32 -24.84
N SER A 34 2.68 7.64 -26.12
CA SER A 34 1.98 6.84 -27.12
C SER A 34 2.74 5.53 -27.34
N ALA A 35 2.66 4.65 -26.35
CA ALA A 35 2.72 3.21 -26.54
C ALA A 35 1.40 2.71 -25.97
N LYS A 36 0.45 2.40 -26.84
CA LYS A 36 -0.89 1.92 -26.48
C LYS A 36 -0.74 0.53 -25.86
N SER A 37 -0.27 0.45 -24.61
CA SER A 37 -0.33 -0.76 -23.82
C SER A 37 -1.78 -1.22 -23.80
N HIS A 38 -2.00 -2.53 -23.97
CA HIS A 38 -3.35 -3.08 -23.89
C HIS A 38 -3.98 -2.83 -22.50
N TRP A 39 -3.14 -2.59 -21.50
CA TRP A 39 -3.53 -2.42 -20.10
C TRP A 39 -3.46 -0.96 -19.68
N THR A 40 -4.39 -0.60 -18.79
CA THR A 40 -4.29 0.61 -17.97
C THR A 40 -3.15 0.47 -16.96
N ASP A 41 -2.61 1.60 -16.48
CA ASP A 41 -1.54 1.60 -15.48
C ASP A 41 -1.92 0.84 -14.21
N GLU A 42 -3.17 0.97 -13.75
CA GLU A 42 -3.68 0.24 -12.58
C GLU A 42 -3.66 -1.27 -12.82
N GLN A 43 -4.19 -1.73 -13.96
CA GLN A 43 -4.20 -3.15 -14.30
C GLN A 43 -2.78 -3.73 -14.41
N LEU A 44 -1.85 -2.95 -14.94
CA LEU A 44 -0.44 -3.34 -15.00
C LEU A 44 0.14 -3.48 -13.59
N LEU A 45 -0.09 -2.48 -12.73
CA LEU A 45 0.40 -2.50 -11.34
C LEU A 45 -0.21 -3.64 -10.53
N ASP A 46 -1.51 -3.92 -10.69
CA ASP A 46 -2.19 -5.04 -10.05
C ASP A 46 -1.59 -6.38 -10.48
N THR A 47 -1.34 -6.53 -11.78
CA THR A 47 -0.75 -7.76 -12.33
C THR A 47 0.66 -8.00 -11.80
N ILE A 48 1.50 -6.96 -11.76
CA ILE A 48 2.86 -7.05 -11.22
C ILE A 48 2.84 -7.41 -9.73
N GLN A 49 1.96 -6.77 -8.95
CA GLN A 49 1.82 -7.06 -7.53
C GLN A 49 1.36 -8.50 -7.29
N TYR A 50 0.36 -8.98 -8.03
CA TYR A 50 -0.11 -10.36 -7.95
C TYR A 50 1.02 -11.35 -8.27
N GLN A 51 1.71 -11.18 -9.39
CA GLN A 51 2.81 -12.08 -9.78
C GLN A 51 3.97 -12.06 -8.77
N THR A 52 4.23 -10.90 -8.14
CA THR A 52 5.24 -10.78 -7.08
C THR A 52 4.82 -11.52 -5.81
N PHE A 53 3.53 -11.47 -5.46
CA PHE A 53 2.99 -12.24 -4.34
C PHE A 53 3.13 -13.75 -4.55
N GLU A 54 2.87 -14.23 -5.77
CA GLU A 54 2.95 -15.66 -6.11
C GLU A 54 4.35 -16.25 -5.87
N TYR A 55 5.42 -15.44 -5.91
CA TYR A 55 6.77 -15.88 -5.52
C TYR A 55 6.82 -16.42 -4.08
N PHE A 56 6.07 -15.80 -3.17
CA PHE A 56 6.02 -16.17 -1.77
C PHE A 56 4.94 -17.21 -1.47
N TRP A 57 3.98 -17.37 -2.37
CA TRP A 57 2.87 -18.31 -2.22
C TRP A 57 3.17 -19.62 -2.94
N GLU A 58 3.00 -19.66 -4.26
CA GLU A 58 3.28 -20.84 -5.10
C GLU A 58 4.79 -21.16 -5.17
N GLY A 59 5.63 -20.11 -5.11
CA GLY A 59 7.10 -20.25 -5.13
C GLY A 59 7.74 -20.63 -3.79
N ALA A 60 6.95 -20.80 -2.72
CA ALA A 60 7.45 -21.12 -1.39
C ALA A 60 8.26 -22.44 -1.34
N GLU A 61 9.14 -22.56 -0.34
CA GLU A 61 9.81 -23.83 -0.04
C GLU A 61 8.79 -24.85 0.49
N PRO A 62 8.73 -26.09 -0.05
CA PRO A 62 7.61 -27.00 0.18
C PRO A 62 7.50 -27.57 1.61
N ASN A 63 8.59 -27.63 2.38
CA ASN A 63 8.55 -28.21 3.73
C ASN A 63 8.19 -27.17 4.79
N SER A 64 8.72 -25.96 4.63
CA SER A 64 8.66 -24.87 5.61
C SER A 64 7.66 -23.78 5.26
N GLY A 65 7.27 -23.67 3.97
CA GLY A 65 6.46 -22.56 3.45
C GLY A 65 7.20 -21.22 3.44
N MET A 66 8.52 -21.21 3.65
CA MET A 66 9.31 -19.98 3.68
C MET A 66 9.69 -19.53 2.26
N ALA A 67 9.97 -18.23 2.13
CA ALA A 67 10.51 -17.67 0.89
C ALA A 67 11.86 -18.30 0.54
N ARG A 68 12.03 -18.69 -0.72
CA ARG A 68 13.34 -19.14 -1.24
C ARG A 68 14.27 -17.93 -1.42
N GLU A 69 15.57 -18.13 -1.24
CA GLU A 69 16.58 -17.12 -1.58
C GLU A 69 16.56 -16.76 -3.07
N ARG A 70 16.40 -17.78 -3.92
CA ARG A 70 16.29 -17.62 -5.38
C ARG A 70 15.42 -18.72 -5.97
N LEU A 71 14.70 -18.37 -7.03
CA LEU A 71 13.95 -19.30 -7.88
C LEU A 71 14.50 -19.17 -9.31
N HIS A 72 15.04 -20.26 -9.84
CA HIS A 72 15.51 -20.36 -11.24
C HIS A 72 14.45 -21.10 -12.05
N MET A 73 14.13 -20.58 -13.24
CA MET A 73 13.06 -21.06 -14.13
C MET A 73 13.63 -21.53 -15.49
N ASP A 74 14.95 -21.77 -15.56
CA ASP A 74 15.69 -22.17 -16.77
C ASP A 74 15.54 -23.66 -17.13
#